data_AF-A0A7S3U2J4-F1
#
_entry.id   AF-A0A7S3U2J4-F1
#
_cell.length_a   1.000
_cell.length_b   1.000
_cell.length_c   1.000
_cell.angle_alpha   90.00
_cell.angle_beta   90.00
_cell.angle_gamma   90.00
#
_symmetry.space_group_name_H-M   'P 1'
#
loop_
_entity.id
_entity.type
_entity.pdbx_description
1 polymer ?
#
loop_
_entity_poly.entity_id
_entity_poly.type
_entity_poly.pdbx_seq_one_letter_code
_entity_poly.pdbx_strand_id
1 'polypeptide(L)'
;RAAAAPMSRGCGWLEHELPAFPFSDEFPALRKRLIRFLKEHVYPAEAKYDEQLAELTVKGQRWDSHPPIIDELKSKAKAAGLWNLFLPNSSHFTHSHGLSNLDYAPLAEAMGGNVWAPEVFNCSAPDTGNMEVLARYG
;
A
#
# COMPACT_ATOMS: atom_id res chain seq x y z
N ARG A 1 30.52 -1.10 2.40
CA ARG A 1 29.47 -1.32 3.42
C ARG A 1 28.34 -2.07 2.72
N ALA A 2 28.12 -3.34 3.05
CA ALA A 2 27.09 -4.14 2.42
C ALA A 2 25.70 -3.56 2.75
N ALA A 3 24.90 -3.29 1.73
CA ALA A 3 23.47 -3.05 1.92
C ALA A 3 22.87 -4.35 2.48
N ALA A 4 22.16 -4.25 3.60
CA ALA A 4 21.39 -5.35 4.13
C ALA A 4 20.33 -5.72 3.09
N ALA A 5 20.37 -6.97 2.58
CA ALA A 5 19.30 -7.50 1.75
C ALA A 5 17.99 -7.43 2.56
N PRO A 6 16.89 -6.90 1.99
CA PRO A 6 15.61 -6.88 2.69
C PRO A 6 15.21 -8.31 3.05
N MET A 7 14.93 -8.55 4.33
CA MET A 7 14.35 -9.81 4.78
C MET A 7 12.99 -9.95 4.11
N SER A 8 12.90 -10.73 3.03
CA SER A 8 11.62 -11.14 2.46
C SER A 8 10.93 -12.06 3.45
N ARG A 9 10.17 -11.46 4.39
CA ARG A 9 9.23 -12.21 5.21
C ARG A 9 8.20 -12.77 4.24
N GLY A 10 8.29 -14.07 3.93
CA GLY A 10 7.36 -14.73 3.03
C GLY A 10 5.90 -14.43 3.42
N CYS A 11 5.00 -14.44 2.43
CA CYS A 11 3.61 -14.01 2.58
C CYS A 11 2.77 -14.76 3.63
N GLY A 12 3.30 -15.82 4.26
CA GLY A 12 2.55 -16.69 5.19
C GLY A 12 1.97 -15.98 6.41
N TRP A 13 2.55 -14.85 6.83
CA TRP A 13 2.07 -14.08 7.98
C TRP A 13 0.79 -13.27 7.68
N LEU A 14 0.49 -13.02 6.40
CA LEU A 14 -0.69 -12.23 6.00
C LEU A 14 -2.00 -12.97 6.24
N GLU A 15 -1.97 -14.29 6.36
CA GLU A 15 -3.15 -15.15 6.50
C GLU A 15 -3.52 -15.44 7.96
N HIS A 16 -2.81 -14.85 8.92
CA HIS A 16 -3.18 -14.94 10.33
C HIS A 16 -4.63 -14.47 10.56
N GLU A 17 -5.33 -15.21 11.43
CA GLU A 17 -6.68 -14.88 11.87
C GLU A 17 -6.66 -13.63 12.74
N LEU A 18 -7.42 -12.60 12.33
CA LEU A 18 -7.55 -11.42 13.17
C LEU A 18 -8.40 -11.73 14.40
N PRO A 19 -8.14 -11.07 15.54
CA PRO A 19 -9.01 -11.17 16.70
C PRO A 19 -10.45 -10.76 16.34
N ALA A 20 -11.43 -11.29 17.06
CA ALA A 20 -12.84 -10.98 16.87
C ALA A 20 -13.16 -9.54 17.31
N PHE A 21 -12.88 -8.59 16.42
CA PHE A 21 -13.24 -7.18 16.54
C PHE A 21 -14.52 -6.89 15.76
N PRO A 22 -15.28 -5.82 16.12
CA PRO A 22 -16.47 -5.40 15.39
C PRO A 22 -16.07 -4.64 14.11
N PHE A 23 -15.48 -5.35 13.15
CA PHE A 23 -15.18 -4.82 11.83
C PHE A 23 -16.46 -4.54 11.02
N SER A 24 -16.35 -3.67 10.01
CA SER A 24 -17.44 -3.44 9.06
C SER A 24 -17.71 -4.67 8.18
N ASP A 25 -18.90 -4.73 7.57
CA ASP A 25 -19.26 -5.83 6.66
C ASP A 25 -18.39 -5.84 5.38
N GLU A 26 -17.87 -4.68 4.97
CA GLU A 26 -16.99 -4.57 3.80
C GLU A 26 -15.55 -5.02 4.06
N PHE A 27 -15.10 -4.97 5.31
CA PHE A 27 -13.72 -5.22 5.70
C PHE A 27 -13.18 -6.60 5.26
N PRO A 28 -13.87 -7.74 5.50
CA PRO A 28 -13.32 -9.05 5.15
C PRO A 28 -13.06 -9.22 3.65
N ALA A 29 -13.97 -8.70 2.82
CA ALA A 29 -13.84 -8.76 1.36
C ALA A 29 -12.67 -7.91 0.86
N LEU A 30 -12.48 -6.73 1.46
CA LEU A 30 -11.38 -5.83 1.13
C LEU A 30 -10.02 -6.39 1.57
N ARG A 31 -9.92 -6.89 2.81
CA ARG A 31 -8.71 -7.55 3.33
C ARG A 31 -8.28 -8.72 2.45
N LYS A 32 -9.23 -9.59 2.07
CA LYS A 32 -8.94 -10.74 1.20
C LYS A 32 -8.38 -10.29 -0.16
N ARG A 33 -8.93 -9.22 -0.73
CA ARG A 33 -8.47 -8.66 -2.01
C ARG A 33 -7.08 -8.05 -1.89
N LEU A 34 -6.81 -7.31 -0.82
CA LEU A 34 -5.51 -6.72 -0.53
C LEU A 34 -4.43 -7.80 -0.39
N ILE A 35 -4.67 -8.82 0.45
CA ILE A 35 -3.70 -9.90 0.67
C ILE A 35 -3.39 -10.62 -0.64
N ARG A 36 -4.42 -10.93 -1.44
CA ARG A 36 -4.22 -11.53 -2.76
C ARG A 36 -3.38 -10.65 -3.67
N PHE A 37 -3.67 -9.35 -3.73
CA PHE A 37 -2.90 -8.40 -4.54
C PHE A 37 -1.44 -8.34 -4.10
N LEU A 38 -1.17 -8.31 -2.79
CA LEU A 38 0.19 -8.33 -2.25
C LEU A 38 0.94 -9.58 -2.73
N LYS A 39 0.33 -10.77 -2.59
CA LYS A 39 0.91 -12.06 -2.99
C LYS A 39 1.16 -12.17 -4.50
N GLU A 40 0.22 -11.71 -5.32
CA GLU A 40 0.26 -11.91 -6.77
C GLU A 40 1.04 -10.82 -7.52
N HIS A 41 1.20 -9.64 -6.92
CA HIS A 41 1.76 -8.48 -7.64
C HIS A 41 2.88 -7.76 -6.90
N VAL A 42 2.79 -7.58 -5.57
CA VAL A 42 3.80 -6.81 -4.82
C VAL A 42 5.03 -7.65 -4.54
N TYR A 43 4.90 -8.78 -3.85
CA TYR A 43 6.06 -9.61 -3.50
C TYR A 43 6.83 -10.14 -4.73
N PRO A 44 6.16 -10.60 -5.81
CA PRO A 44 6.87 -11.00 -7.02
C PRO A 44 7.62 -9.85 -7.71
N ALA A 45 7.24 -8.59 -7.45
CA ALA A 45 7.85 -7.42 -8.06
C ALA A 45 9.06 -6.88 -7.27
N GLU A 46 9.40 -7.42 -6.09
CA GLU A 46 10.51 -6.95 -5.25
C GLU A 46 11.84 -6.93 -6.00
N ALA A 47 12.18 -8.01 -6.71
CA ALA A 47 13.43 -8.09 -7.46
C ALA A 47 13.51 -7.01 -8.57
N LYS A 48 12.40 -6.79 -9.29
CA LYS A 48 12.33 -5.77 -10.35
C LYS A 48 12.41 -4.35 -9.75
N TYR A 49 11.78 -4.13 -8.60
CA TYR A 49 11.88 -2.87 -7.88
C TYR A 49 13.32 -2.56 -7.48
N ASP A 50 14.03 -3.51 -6.87
CA ASP A 50 15.40 -3.33 -6.42
C ASP A 50 16.37 -3.07 -7.59
N GLU A 51 16.19 -3.77 -8.71
CA GLU A 51 16.95 -3.56 -9.94
C GLU A 51 16.75 -2.14 -10.49
N GLN A 52 15.50 -1.71 -10.65
CA GLN A 52 15.17 -0.38 -11.15
C GLN A 52 15.67 0.73 -10.21
N LEU A 53 15.58 0.52 -8.90
CA LEU A 53 16.10 1.46 -7.92
C LEU A 53 17.65 1.56 -7.98
N ALA A 54 18.34 0.44 -8.20
CA ALA A 54 19.77 0.42 -8.39
C ALA A 54 20.18 1.18 -9.66
N GLU A 55 19.47 0.98 -10.77
CA GLU A 55 19.70 1.74 -12.02
C GLU A 55 19.53 3.24 -11.85
N LEU A 56 18.45 3.68 -11.19
CA LEU A 56 18.22 5.10 -10.89
C LEU A 56 19.34 5.67 -10.01
N THR A 57 19.83 4.87 -9.06
CA THR A 57 20.95 5.26 -8.19
C THR A 57 22.25 5.46 -8.99
N VAL A 58 22.57 4.56 -9.93
CA VAL A 58 23.75 4.69 -10.81
C VAL A 58 23.64 5.91 -11.72
N LYS A 59 22.43 6.24 -12.19
CA LYS A 59 22.16 7.41 -13.03
C LYS A 59 22.11 8.74 -12.25
N GLY A 60 22.22 8.70 -10.91
CA GLY A 60 22.09 9.88 -10.06
C GLY A 60 20.64 10.39 -9.90
N GLN A 61 19.64 9.64 -10.38
CA GLN A 61 18.22 10.03 -10.45
C GLN A 61 17.38 9.43 -9.31
N ARG A 62 18.04 8.92 -8.26
CA ARG A 62 17.38 8.21 -7.14
C ARG A 62 16.25 9.01 -6.49
N TRP A 63 16.39 10.33 -6.46
CA TRP A 63 15.44 11.24 -5.78
C TRP A 63 14.57 12.03 -6.76
N ASP A 64 14.89 12.00 -8.06
CA ASP A 64 14.17 12.72 -9.11
C ASP A 64 13.05 11.86 -9.74
N SER A 65 13.14 10.53 -9.55
CA SER A 65 12.22 9.57 -10.13
C SER A 65 12.05 8.35 -9.23
N HIS A 66 10.97 7.60 -9.43
CA HIS A 66 10.68 6.35 -8.74
C HIS A 66 10.72 5.16 -9.72
N PRO A 67 10.93 3.93 -9.22
CA PRO A 67 10.93 2.74 -10.06
C PRO A 67 9.63 2.58 -10.88
N PRO A 68 9.70 2.45 -12.22
CA PRO A 68 8.52 2.35 -13.10
C PRO A 68 7.55 1.22 -12.75
N ILE A 69 8.02 0.15 -12.10
CA ILE A 69 7.16 -0.93 -11.62
C ILE A 69 6.06 -0.44 -10.67
N ILE A 70 6.31 0.63 -9.92
CA ILE A 70 5.33 1.21 -9.01
C ILE A 70 4.13 1.77 -9.79
N ASP A 71 4.33 2.40 -10.95
CA ASP A 71 3.22 2.94 -11.77
C ASP A 71 2.36 1.84 -12.40
N GLU A 72 3.01 0.75 -12.84
CA GLU A 72 2.33 -0.46 -13.29
C GLU A 72 1.44 -1.03 -12.17
N LEU A 73 1.98 -1.11 -10.94
CA LEU A 73 1.26 -1.62 -9.77
C LEU A 73 0.14 -0.69 -9.31
N LYS A 74 0.35 0.64 -9.31
CA LYS A 74 -0.69 1.64 -9.00
C LYS A 74 -1.89 1.49 -9.94
N SER A 75 -1.64 1.29 -11.23
CA SER A 75 -2.69 1.10 -12.23
C SER A 75 -3.51 -0.17 -11.95
N LYS A 76 -2.84 -1.28 -11.58
CA LYS A 76 -3.51 -2.53 -11.17
C LYS A 76 -4.29 -2.36 -9.87
N ALA A 77 -3.74 -1.65 -8.88
CA ALA A 77 -4.39 -1.42 -7.60
C ALA A 77 -5.69 -0.61 -7.76
N LYS A 78 -5.66 0.45 -8.59
CA LYS A 78 -6.87 1.21 -8.97
C LYS A 78 -7.93 0.32 -9.60
N ALA A 79 -7.56 -0.50 -10.58
CA ALA A 79 -8.48 -1.42 -11.25
C ALA A 79 -9.07 -2.47 -10.29
N ALA A 80 -8.31 -2.86 -9.26
CA ALA A 80 -8.77 -3.77 -8.21
C ALA A 80 -9.66 -3.10 -7.14
N GLY A 81 -9.83 -1.77 -7.18
CA GLY A 81 -10.52 -1.03 -6.13
C GLY A 81 -9.76 -1.03 -4.80
N LEU A 82 -8.43 -1.02 -4.86
CA LEU A 82 -7.53 -0.94 -3.70
C LEU A 82 -6.82 0.41 -3.69
N TRP A 83 -7.58 1.51 -3.79
CA TRP A 83 -7.02 2.85 -3.93
C TRP A 83 -7.59 3.76 -2.85
N ASN A 84 -6.74 4.56 -2.20
CA ASN A 84 -7.13 5.48 -1.12
C ASN A 84 -7.81 4.79 0.07
N LEU A 85 -7.28 3.63 0.49
CA LEU A 85 -7.85 2.85 1.59
C LEU A 85 -7.86 3.60 2.93
N PHE A 86 -7.05 4.65 3.08
CA PHE A 86 -6.92 5.44 4.31
C PHE A 86 -7.98 6.54 4.48
N LEU A 87 -8.78 6.84 3.44
CA LEU A 87 -9.73 7.95 3.52
C LEU A 87 -10.90 7.57 4.46
N PRO A 88 -11.17 8.37 5.50
CA PRO A 88 -12.28 8.11 6.41
C PRO A 88 -13.64 8.35 5.72
N ASN A 89 -14.70 7.84 6.33
CA ASN A 89 -16.07 8.10 5.90
C ASN A 89 -16.42 9.59 6.13
N SER A 90 -16.43 10.38 5.06
CA SER A 90 -16.81 11.80 5.09
C SER A 90 -17.54 12.16 3.79
N SER A 91 -18.52 13.06 3.89
CA SER A 91 -19.29 13.59 2.77
C SER A 91 -18.46 14.30 1.70
N HIS A 92 -17.18 14.56 1.98
CA HIS A 92 -16.25 15.25 1.08
C HIS A 92 -15.45 14.29 0.18
N PHE A 93 -15.50 12.97 0.40
CA PHE A 93 -14.73 11.99 -0.38
C PHE A 93 -15.63 11.05 -1.18
N THR A 94 -15.80 11.32 -2.48
CA THR A 94 -16.57 10.49 -3.41
C THR A 94 -15.95 9.11 -3.67
N HIS A 95 -14.69 8.90 -3.29
CA HIS A 95 -13.92 7.67 -3.51
C HIS A 95 -13.43 7.03 -2.20
N SER A 96 -14.03 7.40 -1.06
CA SER A 96 -13.72 6.78 0.23
C SER A 96 -14.36 5.40 0.34
N HIS A 97 -13.62 4.44 0.89
CA HIS A 97 -14.16 3.12 1.24
C HIS A 97 -14.99 3.13 2.53
N GLY A 98 -15.11 4.28 3.20
CA GLY A 98 -15.91 4.44 4.41
C GLY A 98 -15.38 3.70 5.63
N LEU A 99 -14.12 3.25 5.58
CA LEU A 99 -13.50 2.42 6.61
C LEU A 99 -13.30 3.22 7.90
N SER A 100 -13.55 2.56 9.04
CA SER A 100 -13.11 3.08 10.33
C SER A 100 -11.60 2.89 10.50
N ASN A 101 -11.00 3.58 11.46
CA ASN A 101 -9.60 3.33 11.83
C ASN A 101 -9.37 1.88 12.27
N LEU A 102 -10.39 1.24 12.86
CA LEU A 102 -10.34 -0.16 13.26
C LEU A 102 -10.24 -1.08 12.02
N ASP A 103 -10.99 -0.78 10.97
CA ASP A 103 -10.95 -1.55 9.72
C ASP A 103 -9.67 -1.28 8.92
N TYR A 104 -9.15 -0.06 8.97
CA TYR A 104 -7.95 0.32 8.24
C TYR A 104 -6.66 -0.24 8.86
N ALA A 105 -6.57 -0.33 10.19
CA ALA A 105 -5.34 -0.73 10.87
C ALA A 105 -4.76 -2.08 10.40
N PRO A 106 -5.55 -3.16 10.26
CA PRO A 106 -5.06 -4.44 9.73
C PRO A 106 -4.64 -4.37 8.25
N LEU A 107 -5.25 -3.48 7.46
CA LEU A 107 -4.87 -3.25 6.06
C LEU A 107 -3.52 -2.53 5.99
N ALA A 108 -3.33 -1.52 6.83
CA ALA A 108 -2.08 -0.79 6.96
C ALA A 108 -0.93 -1.70 7.43
N GLU A 109 -1.20 -2.59 8.39
CA GLU A 109 -0.25 -3.62 8.83
C GLU A 109 0.16 -4.54 7.68
N ALA A 110 -0.81 -5.05 6.91
CA ALA A 110 -0.53 -5.92 5.76
C ALA A 110 0.33 -5.20 4.70
N MET A 111 0.03 -3.94 4.40
CA MET A 111 0.85 -3.12 3.48
C MET A 111 2.26 -2.87 4.04
N GLY A 112 2.40 -2.67 5.35
CA GLY A 112 3.68 -2.44 6.03
C GLY A 112 4.66 -3.61 5.98
N GLY A 113 4.22 -4.79 5.50
CA GLY A 113 5.10 -5.92 5.21
C GLY A 113 6.16 -5.64 4.13
N ASN A 114 5.95 -4.62 3.30
CA ASN A 114 6.90 -4.17 2.28
C ASN A 114 6.95 -2.63 2.28
N VAL A 115 8.16 -2.05 2.31
CA VAL A 115 8.37 -0.62 2.57
C VAL A 115 7.76 0.31 1.51
N TRP A 116 7.67 -0.15 0.25
CA TRP A 116 7.16 0.62 -0.88
C TRP A 116 5.72 0.24 -1.26
N ALA A 117 5.18 -0.83 -0.69
CA ALA A 117 3.81 -1.28 -0.97
C ALA A 117 2.72 -0.24 -0.64
N PRO A 118 2.79 0.56 0.44
CA PRO A 118 1.81 1.62 0.68
C PRO A 118 1.67 2.61 -0.49
N GLU A 119 2.76 2.86 -1.22
CA GLU A 119 2.75 3.77 -2.38
C GLU A 119 1.90 3.24 -3.53
N VAL A 120 1.84 1.91 -3.70
CA VAL A 120 1.03 1.23 -4.72
C VAL A 120 -0.47 1.48 -4.53
N PHE A 121 -0.91 1.64 -3.28
CA PHE A 121 -2.32 1.82 -2.92
C PHE A 121 -2.68 3.30 -2.66
N ASN A 122 -1.75 4.22 -2.92
CA ASN A 122 -1.85 5.65 -2.58
C ASN A 122 -1.99 5.91 -1.06
N CYS A 123 -1.38 5.06 -0.26
CA CYS A 123 -1.41 5.09 1.21
C CYS A 123 -0.03 5.43 1.81
N SER A 124 0.92 5.92 1.01
CA SER A 124 2.24 6.33 1.49
C SER A 124 2.21 7.69 2.19
N ALA A 125 2.88 7.78 3.34
CA ALA A 125 3.30 9.06 3.88
C ALA A 125 4.41 9.65 2.98
N PRO A 126 4.51 10.99 2.82
CA PRO A 126 3.80 12.07 3.51
C PRO A 126 2.46 12.49 2.88
N ASP A 127 2.09 11.92 1.74
CA ASP A 127 0.97 12.41 0.93
C ASP A 127 -0.39 12.17 1.57
N THR A 128 -0.55 11.08 2.34
CA THR A 128 -1.78 10.82 3.10
C THR A 128 -2.16 11.96 4.05
N GLY A 129 -1.19 12.53 4.76
CA GLY A 129 -1.40 13.65 5.67
C GLY A 129 -1.68 14.96 4.94
N ASN A 130 -0.96 15.24 3.85
CA ASN A 130 -1.23 16.42 3.03
C ASN A 130 -2.62 16.36 2.37
N MET A 131 -3.00 15.19 1.88
CA MET A 131 -4.33 14.93 1.33
C MET A 131 -5.41 15.13 2.39
N GLU A 132 -5.20 14.65 3.62
CA GLU A 132 -6.13 14.83 4.74
C GLU A 132 -6.26 16.30 5.21
N VAL A 133 -5.19 17.09 5.15
CA VAL A 133 -5.23 18.52 5.50
C VAL A 133 -6.02 19.32 4.45
N LEU A 134 -5.73 19.14 3.16
CA LEU A 134 -6.46 19.81 2.07
C LEU A 134 -7.94 19.38 2.05
N ALA A 135 -8.19 18.10 2.29
CA ALA A 135 -9.50 17.52 2.50
C ALA A 135 -10.36 18.25 3.56
N ARG A 136 -9.75 18.67 4.67
CA ARG A 136 -10.45 19.22 5.84
C ARG A 136 -10.49 20.75 5.87
N TYR A 137 -9.49 21.40 5.28
CA TYR A 137 -9.26 22.85 5.43
C TYR A 137 -8.97 23.59 4.11
N GLY A 138 -8.95 22.88 2.98
CA GLY A 138 -8.68 23.44 1.66
C GLY A 138 -9.89 24.06 0.97
#